data_AF-A0A6D2C7D8-F1
#
_entry.id   AF-A0A6D2C7D8-F1
#
_cell.length_a   1.000
_cell.length_b   1.000
_cell.length_c   1.000
_cell.angle_alpha   90.00
_cell.angle_beta   90.00
_cell.angle_gamma   90.00
#
_symmetry.space_group_name_H-M   'P 1'
#
loop_
_entity.id
_entity.type
_entity.pdbx_description
1 polymer ?
#
loop_
_entity_poly.entity_id
_entity_poly.type
_entity_poly.pdbx_seq_one_letter_code
_entity_poly.pdbx_strand_id
1 'polypeptide(L)'
;MLVPHLRDYYQVYKGGYCAKYLENVGDSIDLCIIDTVHAQPGEGLDFLMVLPYLSENATIILHDIAYHTMDFDNRHHNICALLFLSLFGKKTIPQPYDNYGTAFQNIGACVLDSDQSRFYEYYFRILHFPWVYMPPKKDMLVFKNHIAKHYPQDLIEAFDNMETLQSQWFNLESIAKMSKWKKFRRRVKAYFKRTR
;
A
#
# COMPACT_ATOMS: atom_id res chain seq x y z
N MET A 1 -22.77 16.01 -11.56
CA MET A 1 -21.61 15.30 -12.11
C MET A 1 -20.69 16.35 -12.71
N LEU A 2 -19.44 16.44 -12.24
CA LEU A 2 -18.56 17.59 -12.54
C LEU A 2 -18.11 17.67 -14.01
N VAL A 3 -18.24 16.60 -14.80
CA VAL A 3 -17.80 16.59 -16.21
C VAL A 3 -18.69 15.69 -17.10
N PRO A 4 -19.90 16.12 -17.50
CA PRO A 4 -20.89 15.25 -18.18
C PRO A 4 -20.42 14.66 -19.53
N HIS A 5 -19.56 15.36 -20.26
CA HIS A 5 -19.06 14.92 -21.57
C HIS A 5 -18.00 13.80 -21.48
N LEU A 6 -17.49 13.49 -20.29
CA LEU A 6 -16.56 12.39 -20.07
C LEU A 6 -17.25 11.11 -19.59
N ARG A 7 -18.57 11.14 -19.41
CA ARG A 7 -19.32 10.04 -18.81
C ARG A 7 -19.19 8.74 -19.61
N ASP A 8 -19.15 8.84 -20.93
CA ASP A 8 -19.07 7.67 -21.82
C ASP A 8 -17.66 7.06 -21.88
N TYR A 9 -16.65 7.80 -21.40
CA TYR A 9 -15.25 7.35 -21.33
C TYR A 9 -14.87 6.84 -19.93
N TYR A 10 -15.82 6.82 -19.00
CA TYR A 10 -15.57 6.49 -17.60
C TYR A 10 -16.23 5.16 -17.23
N GLN A 11 -15.40 4.21 -16.79
CA GLN A 11 -15.86 2.92 -16.27
C GLN A 11 -15.51 2.81 -14.78
N VAL A 12 -16.43 2.26 -13.99
CA VAL A 12 -16.24 2.09 -12.53
C VAL A 12 -16.22 0.63 -12.16
N TYR A 13 -15.10 0.19 -11.63
CA TYR A 13 -14.96 -1.11 -10.99
C TYR A 13 -14.96 -0.95 -9.48
N LYS A 14 -15.62 -1.86 -8.76
CA LYS A 14 -15.79 -1.76 -7.30
C LYS A 14 -15.64 -3.12 -6.64
N GLY A 15 -14.85 -3.16 -5.57
CA GLY A 15 -14.82 -4.27 -4.61
C GLY A 15 -13.54 -5.10 -4.64
N GLY A 16 -12.84 -5.12 -3.50
CA GLY A 16 -11.55 -5.81 -3.38
C GLY A 16 -10.48 -5.19 -4.28
N TYR A 17 -9.45 -5.98 -4.59
CA TYR A 17 -8.27 -5.50 -5.31
C TYR A 17 -8.48 -5.24 -6.79
N CYS A 18 -7.72 -4.26 -7.32
CA CYS A 18 -7.78 -3.83 -8.72
C CYS A 18 -7.42 -4.96 -9.70
N ALA A 19 -6.58 -5.92 -9.30
CA ALA A 19 -6.23 -7.09 -10.09
C ALA A 19 -7.44 -7.91 -10.62
N LYS A 20 -8.61 -7.81 -10.00
CA LYS A 20 -9.85 -8.44 -10.52
C LYS A 20 -10.35 -7.83 -11.84
N TYR A 21 -9.89 -6.63 -12.16
CA TYR A 21 -10.44 -5.79 -13.21
C TYR A 21 -9.41 -5.38 -14.26
N LEU A 22 -8.11 -5.57 -14.01
CA LEU A 22 -7.04 -5.13 -14.91
C LEU A 22 -7.12 -5.77 -16.30
N GLU A 23 -7.53 -7.04 -16.39
CA GLU A 23 -7.78 -7.70 -17.68
C GLU A 23 -8.90 -6.99 -18.49
N ASN A 24 -9.88 -6.33 -17.82
CA ASN A 24 -10.91 -5.54 -18.49
C ASN A 24 -10.46 -4.11 -18.84
N VAL A 25 -9.52 -3.56 -18.06
CA VAL A 25 -8.91 -2.26 -18.34
C VAL A 25 -8.00 -2.36 -19.56
N GLY A 26 -7.27 -3.46 -19.69
CA GLY A 26 -6.34 -3.73 -20.77
C GLY A 26 -4.93 -3.21 -20.49
N ASP A 27 -4.02 -3.58 -21.38
CA ASP A 27 -2.61 -3.17 -21.34
C ASP A 27 -2.41 -1.73 -21.84
N SER A 28 -1.17 -1.25 -21.80
CA SER A 28 -0.76 0.08 -22.30
C SER A 28 -1.38 1.26 -21.53
N ILE A 29 -1.46 1.13 -20.21
CA ILE A 29 -1.89 2.23 -19.34
C ILE A 29 -0.79 3.30 -19.30
N ASP A 30 -1.03 4.45 -19.93
CA ASP A 30 -0.08 5.57 -19.99
C ASP A 30 -0.03 6.42 -18.72
N LEU A 31 -1.11 6.41 -17.93
CA LEU A 31 -1.25 7.20 -16.72
C LEU A 31 -2.01 6.38 -15.67
N CYS A 32 -1.43 6.24 -14.48
CA CYS A 32 -2.09 5.63 -13.33
C CYS A 32 -1.98 6.56 -12.12
N ILE A 33 -3.11 6.78 -11.46
CA ILE A 33 -3.20 7.51 -10.19
C ILE A 33 -3.46 6.48 -9.10
N ILE A 34 -2.58 6.42 -8.10
CA ILE A 34 -2.71 5.56 -6.93
C ILE A 34 -3.02 6.46 -5.73
N ASP A 35 -4.22 6.28 -5.20
CA ASP A 35 -4.78 6.98 -4.04
C ASP A 35 -5.66 5.97 -3.29
N THR A 36 -5.08 5.24 -2.33
CA THR A 36 -5.72 4.06 -1.72
C THR A 36 -5.86 4.15 -0.19
N VAL A 37 -5.16 3.31 0.58
CA VAL A 37 -5.38 3.15 2.04
C VAL A 37 -4.37 3.90 2.90
N HIS A 38 -3.30 4.37 2.28
CA HIS A 38 -2.15 5.11 2.79
C HIS A 38 -1.39 4.35 3.87
N ALA A 39 -1.42 3.03 3.79
CA ALA A 39 -1.07 2.15 4.89
C ALA A 39 -0.46 0.85 4.37
N GLN A 40 0.65 0.43 4.96
CA GLN A 40 1.31 -0.81 4.58
C GLN A 40 0.39 -2.03 4.87
N PRO A 41 0.14 -2.94 3.91
CA PRO A 41 0.83 -3.07 2.61
C PRO A 41 0.14 -2.45 1.38
N GLY A 42 -1.02 -1.80 1.54
CA GLY A 42 -1.97 -1.50 0.48
C GLY A 42 -1.38 -0.85 -0.77
N GLU A 43 -0.82 0.35 -0.67
CA GLU A 43 -0.23 1.05 -1.82
C GLU A 43 0.83 0.23 -2.57
N GLY A 44 1.66 -0.52 -1.84
CA GLY A 44 2.67 -1.38 -2.44
C GLY A 44 2.03 -2.53 -3.23
N LEU A 45 0.98 -3.14 -2.70
CA LEU A 45 0.21 -4.17 -3.41
C LEU A 45 -0.47 -3.59 -4.65
N ASP A 46 -1.11 -2.43 -4.53
CA ASP A 46 -1.83 -1.79 -5.63
C ASP A 46 -0.88 -1.45 -6.79
N PHE A 47 0.31 -0.91 -6.49
CA PHE A 47 1.32 -0.66 -7.50
C PHE A 47 1.78 -1.95 -8.21
N LEU A 48 2.10 -2.99 -7.45
CA LEU A 48 2.52 -4.28 -8.01
C LEU A 48 1.41 -4.94 -8.84
N MET A 49 0.14 -4.67 -8.55
CA MET A 49 -0.95 -5.17 -9.40
C MET A 49 -1.02 -4.42 -10.74
N VAL A 50 -0.86 -3.11 -10.75
CA VAL A 50 -1.00 -2.31 -11.97
C VAL A 50 0.23 -2.40 -12.87
N LEU A 51 1.43 -2.53 -12.29
CA LEU A 51 2.71 -2.45 -12.99
C LEU A 51 2.81 -3.29 -14.29
N PRO A 52 2.31 -4.53 -14.38
CA PRO A 52 2.39 -5.32 -15.61
C PRO A 52 1.56 -4.79 -16.79
N TYR A 53 0.60 -3.89 -16.54
CA TYR A 53 -0.34 -3.34 -17.53
C TYR A 53 0.06 -1.94 -17.99
N LEU A 54 1.11 -1.37 -17.39
CA LEU A 54 1.61 -0.04 -17.72
C LEU A 54 2.35 -0.04 -19.06
N SER A 55 2.21 1.05 -19.82
CA SER A 55 3.04 1.26 -21.01
C SER A 55 4.49 1.61 -20.62
N GLU A 56 5.40 1.46 -21.58
CA GLU A 56 6.76 1.99 -21.42
C GLU A 56 6.70 3.49 -21.13
N ASN A 57 7.40 3.93 -20.09
CA ASN A 57 7.38 5.32 -19.63
C ASN A 57 6.01 5.83 -19.15
N ALA A 58 5.10 4.93 -18.74
CA ALA A 58 3.87 5.32 -18.09
C ALA A 58 4.13 6.27 -16.91
N THR A 59 3.19 7.19 -16.69
CA THR A 59 3.24 8.12 -15.56
C THR A 59 2.47 7.55 -14.38
N ILE A 60 3.14 7.38 -13.25
CA ILE A 60 2.50 7.11 -11.96
C ILE A 60 2.35 8.41 -11.20
N ILE A 61 1.14 8.69 -10.72
CA ILE A 61 0.86 9.75 -9.76
C ILE A 61 0.51 9.09 -8.44
N LEU A 62 1.27 9.40 -7.39
CA LEU A 62 1.00 8.96 -6.03
C LEU A 62 0.44 10.13 -5.22
N HIS A 63 -0.73 9.90 -4.65
CA HIS A 63 -1.30 10.77 -3.62
C HIS A 63 -0.68 10.43 -2.25
N ASP A 64 -0.82 11.34 -1.30
CA ASP A 64 -0.46 11.14 0.10
C ASP A 64 1.02 10.80 0.39
N ILE A 65 1.96 11.26 -0.44
CA ILE A 65 3.41 10.95 -0.29
C ILE A 65 4.04 11.55 0.99
N ALA A 66 3.36 12.47 1.66
CA ALA A 66 3.76 13.06 2.95
C ALA A 66 2.76 12.76 4.08
N TYR A 67 1.82 11.81 3.88
CA TYR A 67 0.74 11.52 4.83
C TYR A 67 1.23 11.20 6.24
N HIS A 68 2.36 10.49 6.36
CA HIS A 68 3.01 10.20 7.64
C HIS A 68 3.44 11.42 8.47
N THR A 69 3.45 12.62 7.87
CA THR A 69 3.80 13.87 8.56
C THR A 69 2.58 14.63 9.11
N MET A 70 1.36 14.29 8.65
CA MET A 70 0.15 15.06 8.95
C MET A 70 -0.24 15.07 10.43
N ASP A 71 -0.01 13.97 11.15
CA ASP A 71 -0.26 13.85 12.58
C ASP A 71 0.59 12.75 13.24
N PHE A 72 0.52 12.66 14.58
CA PHE A 72 1.23 11.66 15.38
C PHE A 72 0.70 10.23 15.14
N ASP A 73 -0.56 10.05 14.81
CA ASP A 73 -1.14 8.72 14.61
C ASP A 73 -0.73 8.14 13.25
N ASN A 74 -0.38 9.00 12.29
CA ASN A 74 0.03 8.66 10.94
C ASN A 74 1.51 8.36 10.76
N ARG A 75 2.34 8.48 11.80
CA ARG A 75 3.81 8.31 11.66
C ARG A 75 4.25 6.93 11.16
N HIS A 76 3.36 5.93 11.19
CA HIS A 76 3.59 4.58 10.64
C HIS A 76 3.00 4.36 9.24
N HIS A 77 2.30 5.36 8.69
CA HIS A 77 1.66 5.37 7.38
C HIS A 77 2.60 5.99 6.31
N ASN A 78 3.80 5.42 6.19
CA ASN A 78 4.87 5.96 5.32
C ASN A 78 5.00 5.24 3.97
N ILE A 79 4.09 4.31 3.65
CA ILE A 79 4.17 3.50 2.43
C ILE A 79 4.12 4.35 1.17
N CYS A 80 3.29 5.39 1.10
CA CYS A 80 3.22 6.28 -0.07
C CYS A 80 4.58 6.95 -0.34
N ALA A 81 5.26 7.39 0.73
CA ALA A 81 6.59 8.00 0.65
C ALA A 81 7.64 6.97 0.18
N LEU A 82 7.65 5.79 0.80
CA LEU A 82 8.59 4.71 0.46
C LEU A 82 8.42 4.26 -0.99
N LEU A 83 7.17 4.05 -1.42
CA LEU A 83 6.85 3.69 -2.79
C LEU A 83 7.29 4.78 -3.75
N PHE A 84 6.91 6.04 -3.53
CA PHE A 84 7.30 7.13 -4.42
C PHE A 84 8.82 7.25 -4.56
N LEU A 85 9.57 7.17 -3.45
CA LEU A 85 11.03 7.22 -3.48
C LEU A 85 11.65 6.02 -4.21
N SER A 86 11.02 4.85 -4.14
CA SER A 86 11.48 3.64 -4.81
C SER A 86 11.26 3.62 -6.33
N LEU A 87 10.32 4.42 -6.86
CA LEU A 87 10.00 4.39 -8.30
C LEU A 87 11.22 4.75 -9.15
N PHE A 88 11.56 3.93 -10.14
CA PHE A 88 12.66 4.22 -11.06
C PHE A 88 12.14 4.97 -12.28
N GLY A 89 12.60 6.22 -12.44
CA GLY A 89 12.11 7.12 -13.47
C GLY A 89 12.32 8.60 -13.14
N LYS A 90 11.77 9.48 -13.97
CA LYS A 90 11.83 10.94 -13.79
C LYS A 90 10.71 11.38 -12.84
N LYS A 91 11.09 11.64 -11.59
CA LYS A 91 10.19 12.15 -10.55
C LYS A 91 9.97 13.66 -10.67
N THR A 92 8.74 14.09 -10.41
CA THR A 92 8.33 15.49 -10.31
C THR A 92 7.47 15.66 -9.06
N ILE A 93 7.81 16.65 -8.24
CA ILE A 93 7.03 17.08 -7.07
C ILE A 93 6.77 18.57 -7.26
N PRO A 94 5.54 19.07 -7.01
CA PRO A 94 5.25 20.50 -7.06
C PRO A 94 6.24 21.31 -6.21
N GLN A 95 6.67 22.46 -6.73
CA GLN A 95 7.54 23.41 -6.03
C GLN A 95 6.74 24.59 -5.48
N PRO A 96 7.19 25.27 -4.41
CA PRO A 96 8.36 24.92 -3.58
C PRO A 96 8.13 23.63 -2.80
N TYR A 97 9.18 23.01 -2.25
CA TYR A 97 9.04 22.04 -1.16
C TYR A 97 9.05 22.81 0.17
N ASP A 98 7.92 22.85 0.86
CA ASP A 98 7.67 23.78 1.96
C ASP A 98 6.64 23.23 2.94
N ASN A 99 6.71 23.71 4.18
CA ASN A 99 5.81 23.33 5.25
C ASN A 99 4.52 24.15 5.19
N TYR A 100 3.40 23.50 4.90
CA TYR A 100 2.05 24.02 5.02
C TYR A 100 1.44 23.64 6.38
N GLY A 101 2.10 24.03 7.47
CA GLY A 101 1.66 23.76 8.85
C GLY A 101 2.05 22.38 9.36
N THR A 102 1.15 21.40 9.23
CA THR A 102 1.40 19.98 9.55
C THR A 102 1.60 19.13 8.29
N ALA A 103 1.56 19.73 7.10
CA ALA A 103 1.64 19.01 5.83
C ALA A 103 2.78 19.53 4.95
N PHE A 104 3.38 18.62 4.20
CA PHE A 104 4.27 18.93 3.07
C PHE A 104 3.56 18.66 1.74
N GLN A 105 4.23 18.94 0.62
CA GLN A 105 3.79 18.58 -0.72
C GLN A 105 3.48 17.08 -0.75
N ASN A 106 2.23 16.78 -1.05
CA ASN A 106 1.65 15.50 -0.73
C ASN A 106 1.25 14.70 -1.98
N ILE A 107 1.60 15.20 -3.17
CA ILE A 107 1.38 14.52 -4.44
C ILE A 107 2.69 14.54 -5.23
N GLY A 108 3.04 13.41 -5.82
CA GLY A 108 4.21 13.28 -6.68
C GLY A 108 3.89 12.48 -7.94
N ALA A 109 4.55 12.82 -9.04
CA ALA A 109 4.48 12.07 -10.28
C ALA A 109 5.83 11.46 -10.62
N CYS A 110 5.85 10.28 -11.23
CA CYS A 110 7.04 9.65 -11.78
C CYS A 110 6.73 9.13 -13.18
N VAL A 111 7.42 9.67 -14.18
CA VAL A 111 7.49 9.03 -15.50
C VAL A 111 8.45 7.86 -15.35
N LEU A 112 7.93 6.64 -15.41
CA LEU A 112 8.72 5.43 -15.15
C LEU A 112 9.83 5.26 -16.20
N ASP A 113 10.89 4.56 -15.84
CA ASP A 113 11.89 4.04 -16.79
C ASP A 113 11.23 3.03 -17.74
N SER A 114 11.76 2.90 -18.96
CA SER A 114 11.22 2.00 -19.99
C SER A 114 11.24 0.52 -19.59
N ASP A 115 12.18 0.10 -18.73
CA ASP A 115 12.30 -1.30 -18.30
C ASP A 115 12.19 -1.44 -16.78
N GLN A 116 10.95 -1.64 -16.31
CA GLN A 116 10.64 -1.82 -14.90
C GLN A 116 11.03 -3.20 -14.35
N SER A 117 11.22 -4.19 -15.22
CA SER A 117 11.49 -5.58 -14.82
C SER A 117 12.78 -5.72 -14.00
N ARG A 118 13.76 -4.87 -14.30
CA ARG A 118 15.04 -4.78 -13.59
C ARG A 118 14.93 -4.29 -12.15
N PHE A 119 13.77 -3.74 -11.77
CA PHE A 119 13.54 -3.12 -10.46
C PHE A 119 12.51 -3.87 -9.60
N TYR A 120 11.94 -4.97 -10.09
CA TYR A 120 10.92 -5.73 -9.37
C TYR A 120 11.34 -6.11 -7.95
N GLU A 121 12.61 -6.51 -7.76
CA GLU A 121 13.12 -6.84 -6.42
C GLU A 121 12.98 -5.66 -5.45
N TYR A 122 13.29 -4.43 -5.88
CA TYR A 122 13.15 -3.25 -5.04
C TYR A 122 11.69 -2.96 -4.68
N TYR A 123 10.77 -3.18 -5.63
CA TYR A 123 9.35 -2.99 -5.39
C TYR A 123 8.78 -4.02 -4.41
N PHE A 124 9.15 -5.29 -4.54
CA PHE A 124 8.78 -6.32 -3.58
C PHE A 124 9.38 -6.08 -2.19
N ARG A 125 10.62 -5.57 -2.11
CA ARG A 125 11.28 -5.25 -0.83
C ARG A 125 10.54 -4.20 -0.01
N ILE A 126 9.75 -3.33 -0.62
CA ILE A 126 8.90 -2.38 0.11
C ILE A 126 7.87 -3.12 0.97
N LEU A 127 7.41 -4.30 0.55
CA LEU A 127 6.47 -5.13 1.31
C LEU A 127 7.10 -5.77 2.56
N HIS A 128 8.42 -5.71 2.70
CA HIS A 128 9.14 -6.23 3.87
C HIS A 128 8.99 -5.33 5.11
N PHE A 129 8.62 -4.04 4.94
CA PHE A 129 8.35 -3.15 6.06
C PHE A 129 7.14 -3.63 6.88
N PRO A 130 7.08 -3.40 8.20
CA PRO A 130 5.96 -3.85 9.05
C PRO A 130 4.59 -3.39 8.55
N TRP A 131 3.65 -4.32 8.43
CA TRP A 131 2.29 -4.00 7.98
C TRP A 131 1.48 -3.43 9.13
N VAL A 132 0.62 -2.44 8.84
CA VAL A 132 -0.26 -1.85 9.85
C VAL A 132 -1.63 -2.53 9.89
N TYR A 133 -1.95 -3.32 8.86
CA TYR A 133 -3.11 -4.21 8.84
C TYR A 133 -2.81 -5.48 8.03
N MET A 134 -3.60 -6.54 8.27
CA MET A 134 -3.62 -7.72 7.41
C MET A 134 -4.79 -7.62 6.43
N PRO A 135 -4.56 -7.63 5.11
CA PRO A 135 -5.65 -7.68 4.15
C PRO A 135 -6.50 -8.95 4.28
N PRO A 136 -7.77 -8.93 3.83
CA PRO A 136 -8.62 -10.12 3.82
C PRO A 136 -8.01 -11.25 2.98
N LYS A 137 -8.03 -12.49 3.49
CA LYS A 137 -7.49 -13.68 2.80
C LYS A 137 -7.99 -13.82 1.36
N LYS A 138 -9.27 -13.49 1.10
CA LYS A 138 -9.87 -13.55 -0.24
C LYS A 138 -9.19 -12.60 -1.24
N ASP A 139 -8.82 -11.41 -0.79
CA ASP A 139 -8.19 -10.39 -1.64
C ASP A 139 -6.68 -10.69 -1.74
N MET A 140 -6.08 -11.22 -0.66
CA MET A 140 -4.72 -11.71 -0.71
C MET A 140 -4.53 -12.86 -1.71
N LEU A 141 -5.47 -13.80 -1.79
CA LEU A 141 -5.44 -14.86 -2.80
C LEU A 141 -5.49 -14.29 -4.23
N VAL A 142 -6.28 -13.23 -4.45
CA VAL A 142 -6.34 -12.53 -5.74
C VAL A 142 -4.98 -11.92 -6.08
N PHE A 143 -4.35 -11.25 -5.12
CA PHE A 143 -3.01 -10.69 -5.30
C PHE A 143 -1.98 -11.78 -5.62
N LYS A 144 -1.98 -12.89 -4.88
CA LYS A 144 -1.05 -14.02 -5.11
C LYS A 144 -1.21 -14.64 -6.49
N ASN A 145 -2.45 -14.87 -6.91
CA ASN A 145 -2.74 -15.36 -8.26
C ASN A 145 -2.31 -14.37 -9.34
N HIS A 146 -2.47 -13.08 -9.08
CA HIS A 146 -2.05 -12.03 -10.00
C HIS A 146 -0.52 -11.99 -10.13
N ILE A 147 0.23 -11.94 -9.01
CA ILE A 147 1.68 -11.88 -9.11
C ILE A 147 2.27 -13.15 -9.74
N ALA A 148 1.62 -14.31 -9.56
CA ALA A 148 2.03 -15.56 -10.18
C ALA A 148 1.91 -15.58 -11.71
N LYS A 149 1.07 -14.71 -12.29
CA LYS A 149 0.95 -14.55 -13.75
C LYS A 149 2.02 -13.63 -14.34
N HIS A 150 2.56 -12.70 -13.55
CA HIS A 150 3.30 -11.54 -14.09
C HIS A 150 4.73 -11.40 -13.57
N TYR A 151 5.09 -12.06 -12.47
CA TYR A 151 6.39 -11.89 -11.83
C TYR A 151 7.18 -13.20 -11.73
N PRO A 152 8.53 -13.12 -11.68
CA PRO A 152 9.40 -14.25 -11.44
C PRO A 152 9.07 -15.04 -10.15
N GLN A 153 9.30 -16.36 -10.20
CA GLN A 153 8.95 -17.31 -9.15
C GLN A 153 9.62 -17.01 -7.80
N ASP A 154 10.85 -16.54 -7.82
CA ASP A 154 11.62 -16.16 -6.62
C ASP A 154 10.99 -14.98 -5.88
N LEU A 155 10.39 -14.02 -6.60
CA LEU A 155 9.67 -12.89 -5.97
C LEU A 155 8.33 -13.32 -5.36
N ILE A 156 7.66 -14.31 -5.96
CA ILE A 156 6.43 -14.90 -5.41
C ILE A 156 6.77 -15.60 -4.08
N GLU A 157 7.84 -16.39 -4.05
CA GLU A 157 8.31 -17.06 -2.84
C GLU A 157 8.76 -16.06 -1.77
N ALA A 158 9.43 -14.98 -2.18
CA ALA A 158 9.79 -13.89 -1.27
C ALA A 158 8.54 -13.24 -0.66
N PHE A 159 7.50 -12.99 -1.45
CA PHE A 159 6.24 -12.45 -0.96
C PHE A 159 5.56 -13.40 0.04
N ASP A 160 5.53 -14.70 -0.24
CA ASP A 160 4.96 -15.71 0.67
C ASP A 160 5.65 -15.70 2.04
N ASN A 161 6.98 -15.56 2.04
CA ASN A 161 7.76 -15.44 3.26
C ASN A 161 7.45 -14.12 4.01
N MET A 162 7.28 -13.01 3.28
CA MET A 162 6.88 -11.73 3.87
C MET A 162 5.48 -11.83 4.51
N GLU A 163 4.48 -12.34 3.79
CA GLU A 163 3.11 -12.52 4.30
C GLU A 163 3.09 -13.41 5.56
N THR A 164 3.88 -14.49 5.55
CA THR A 164 4.01 -15.41 6.68
C THR A 164 4.60 -14.71 7.90
N LEU A 165 5.70 -13.97 7.72
CA LEU A 165 6.35 -13.21 8.79
C LEU A 165 5.41 -12.17 9.40
N GLN A 166 4.70 -11.41 8.56
CA GLN A 166 3.74 -10.40 9.02
C GLN A 166 2.60 -11.07 9.80
N SER A 167 2.04 -12.16 9.28
CA SER A 167 1.00 -12.93 9.98
C SER A 167 1.45 -13.41 11.37
N GLN A 168 2.71 -13.84 11.51
CA GLN A 168 3.29 -14.22 12.81
C GLN A 168 3.36 -13.02 13.76
N TRP A 169 3.80 -11.85 13.29
CA TRP A 169 3.86 -10.64 14.11
C TRP A 169 2.47 -10.19 14.59
N PHE A 170 1.47 -10.18 13.71
CA PHE A 170 0.08 -9.88 14.11
C PHE A 170 -0.45 -10.86 15.17
N ASN A 171 -0.14 -12.14 15.04
CA ASN A 171 -0.50 -13.14 16.03
C ASN A 171 0.17 -12.87 17.38
N LEU A 172 1.48 -12.57 17.39
CA LEU A 172 2.21 -12.22 18.61
C LEU A 172 1.67 -10.95 19.27
N GLU A 173 1.35 -9.91 18.50
CA GLU A 173 0.71 -8.71 19.02
C GLU A 173 -0.64 -8.98 19.65
N SER A 174 -1.46 -9.83 19.00
CA SER A 174 -2.76 -10.21 19.54
C SER A 174 -2.61 -10.91 20.89
N ILE A 175 -1.65 -11.82 21.03
CA ILE A 175 -1.32 -12.53 22.27
C ILE A 175 -0.85 -11.53 23.34
N ALA A 176 0.02 -10.59 22.98
CA ALA A 176 0.52 -9.57 23.88
C ALA A 176 -0.60 -8.63 24.38
N LYS A 177 -1.49 -8.19 23.49
CA LYS A 177 -2.67 -7.36 23.83
C LYS A 177 -3.60 -8.10 24.78
N MET A 178 -3.91 -9.37 24.51
CA MET A 178 -4.70 -10.23 25.41
C MET A 178 -4.06 -10.38 26.80
N SER A 179 -2.74 -10.60 26.85
CA SER A 179 -1.99 -10.72 28.10
C SER A 179 -2.05 -9.44 28.94
N LYS A 180 -1.84 -8.27 28.31
CA LYS A 180 -1.99 -6.95 28.98
C LYS A 180 -3.42 -6.76 29.52
N TRP A 181 -4.43 -7.10 28.73
CA TRP A 181 -5.83 -7.04 29.15
C TRP A 181 -6.13 -7.96 30.35
N LYS A 182 -5.61 -9.18 30.34
CA LYS A 182 -5.74 -10.12 31.46
C LYS A 182 -5.08 -9.58 32.74
N LYS A 183 -3.91 -8.96 32.63
CA LYS A 183 -3.22 -8.29 33.75
C LYS A 183 -4.03 -7.10 34.27
N PHE A 184 -4.57 -6.27 33.39
CA PHE A 184 -5.43 -5.13 33.76
C PHE A 184 -6.68 -5.58 34.52
N ARG A 185 -7.44 -6.57 33.99
CA ARG A 185 -8.62 -7.13 34.68
C ARG A 185 -8.30 -7.69 36.07
N ARG A 186 -7.14 -8.34 36.23
CA ARG A 186 -6.68 -8.83 37.55
C ARG A 186 -6.46 -7.67 38.54
N ARG A 187 -5.84 -6.58 38.09
CA ARG A 187 -5.61 -5.39 38.94
C ARG A 187 -6.92 -4.72 39.36
N VAL A 188 -7.86 -4.56 38.43
CA VAL A 188 -9.19 -3.99 38.72
C VAL A 188 -9.94 -4.85 39.74
N LYS A 189 -9.98 -6.17 39.57
CA LYS A 189 -10.60 -7.08 40.56
C LYS A 189 -9.94 -7.00 41.94
N ALA A 190 -8.61 -6.91 42.00
CA ALA A 190 -7.88 -6.79 43.27
C ALA A 190 -8.17 -5.45 43.98
N TYR A 191 -8.33 -4.36 43.23
CA TYR A 191 -8.72 -3.06 43.77
C TYR A 191 -10.09 -3.10 44.44
N PHE A 192 -11.12 -3.59 43.74
CA PHE A 192 -12.49 -3.69 44.30
C PHE A 192 -12.61 -4.67 45.48
N LYS A 193 -11.71 -5.64 45.61
CA LYS A 193 -11.67 -6.56 46.76
C LYS A 193 -11.02 -5.91 48.01
N ARG A 194 -10.23 -4.84 47.84
CA ARG A 194 -9.58 -4.10 48.94
C ARG A 194 -10.42 -2.93 49.46
N THR A 195 -11.39 -2.46 48.68
CA THR A 195 -12.28 -1.33 49.01
C THR A 195 -13.65 -1.78 49.55
N ARG A 196 -13.78 -3.04 49.95
CA ARG A 196 -14.91 -3.61 50.69
C ARG A 196 -14.38 -4.19 51.98
#